data_AF-A0A7J4SEI9-F1
#
_entry.id   AF-A0A7J4SEI9-F1
#
_cell.length_a   1.000
_cell.length_b   1.000
_cell.length_c   1.000
_cell.angle_alpha   90.00
_cell.angle_beta   90.00
_cell.angle_gamma   90.00
#
_symmetry.space_group_name_H-M   'P 1'
#
loop_
_entity.id
_entity.type
_entity.pdbx_description
1 polymer ?
#
loop_
_entity_poly.entity_id
_entity_poly.type
_entity_poly.pdbx_seq_one_letter_code
_entity_poly.pdbx_strand_id
1 'polypeptide(L)'
;MARTEMKRGTLKGITVGSNDGRTHVLLLMPRAHRPDYEAKIDMIAHTETVYSTYLRPREGKEAIRDSGMEPDDHSFHLINIATKDLGVWMQNLIQQGWNRCEMEVIPNNDTAMDIMCFGHPSSTVVERLPLPWN
;
A
#
# COMPACT_ATOMS: atom_id res chain seq x y z
N MET A 1 14.60 9.34 21.51
CA MET A 1 13.80 8.10 21.35
C MET A 1 14.37 7.34 20.17
N ALA A 2 14.55 6.02 20.27
CA ALA A 2 15.04 5.22 19.15
C ALA A 2 14.06 5.33 17.98
N ARG A 3 14.57 5.62 16.79
CA ARG A 3 13.77 5.62 15.55
C ARG A 3 13.31 4.18 15.32
N THR A 4 12.02 3.95 15.42
CA THR A 4 11.44 2.66 15.04
C THR A 4 11.63 2.47 13.53
N GLU A 5 11.93 1.25 13.11
CA GLU A 5 12.36 0.93 11.75
C GLU A 5 11.16 0.49 10.89
N MET A 6 11.18 0.81 9.59
CA MET A 6 10.35 0.13 8.61
C MET A 6 11.06 -1.13 8.12
N LYS A 7 10.49 -2.31 8.41
CA LYS A 7 11.02 -3.58 7.93
C LYS A 7 10.37 -3.97 6.60
N ARG A 8 11.18 -3.95 5.54
CA ARG A 8 10.79 -4.41 4.21
C ARG A 8 11.00 -5.92 4.11
N GLY A 9 9.99 -6.66 3.66
CA GLY A 9 10.05 -8.12 3.61
C GLY A 9 9.10 -8.74 2.59
N THR A 10 8.96 -10.06 2.64
CA THR A 10 7.99 -10.81 1.82
C THR A 10 6.61 -10.83 2.49
N LEU A 11 5.55 -10.92 1.70
CA LEU A 11 4.16 -10.98 2.17
C LEU A 11 3.91 -12.09 3.21
N LYS A 12 4.65 -13.20 3.16
CA LYS A 12 4.57 -14.28 4.17
C LYS A 12 4.85 -13.84 5.62
N GLY A 13 5.55 -12.70 5.81
CA GLY A 13 5.78 -12.10 7.12
C GLY A 13 4.76 -11.01 7.50
N ILE A 14 3.83 -10.70 6.61
CA ILE A 14 2.78 -9.70 6.78
C ILE A 14 1.45 -10.45 6.72
N THR A 15 1.00 -10.97 7.87
CA THR A 15 -0.30 -11.63 7.95
C THR A 15 -1.40 -10.60 7.65
N VAL A 16 -1.99 -10.66 6.46
CA VAL A 16 -3.07 -9.76 6.07
C VAL A 16 -4.37 -10.21 6.76
N GLY A 17 -4.83 -9.43 7.72
CA GLY A 17 -5.96 -9.76 8.61
C GLY A 17 -5.86 -9.04 9.95
N SER A 18 -6.95 -9.05 10.73
CA SER A 18 -7.05 -8.36 12.02
C SER A 18 -6.06 -8.93 13.02
N ASN A 19 -5.01 -8.16 13.32
CA ASN A 19 -4.12 -8.43 14.43
C ASN A 19 -4.18 -7.25 15.40
N ASP A 20 -4.23 -7.59 16.68
CA ASP A 20 -4.18 -6.77 17.91
C ASP A 20 -3.61 -5.33 17.70
N GLY A 21 -4.48 -4.38 17.37
CA GLY A 21 -4.12 -2.96 17.23
C GLY A 21 -3.35 -2.55 15.97
N ARG A 22 -3.37 -3.35 14.90
CA ARG A 22 -2.69 -3.08 13.61
C ARG A 22 -3.65 -3.14 12.43
N THR A 23 -3.30 -2.44 11.35
CA THR A 23 -4.10 -2.38 10.12
C THR A 23 -3.23 -2.46 8.87
N HIS A 24 -3.85 -2.83 7.75
CA HIS A 24 -3.22 -2.87 6.44
C HIS A 24 -3.62 -1.66 5.62
N VAL A 25 -2.66 -1.08 4.92
CA VAL A 25 -2.89 0.02 3.99
C VAL A 25 -2.18 -0.30 2.68
N LEU A 26 -2.90 -0.16 1.57
CA LEU A 26 -2.33 -0.23 0.23
C LEU A 26 -2.06 1.17 -0.29
N LEU A 27 -0.82 1.45 -0.64
CA LEU A 27 -0.37 2.73 -1.18
C LEU A 27 -0.03 2.55 -2.66
N LEU A 28 -0.71 3.32 -3.51
CA LEU A 28 -0.60 3.26 -4.96
C LEU A 28 0.04 4.53 -5.52
N MET A 29 0.88 4.35 -6.52
CA MET A 29 1.65 5.44 -7.10
C MET A 29 2.25 5.03 -8.45
N PRO A 30 2.47 5.97 -9.38
CA PRO A 30 3.32 5.70 -10.51
C PRO A 30 4.73 5.34 -10.05
N ARG A 31 5.37 4.40 -10.74
CA ARG A 31 6.70 3.89 -10.41
C ARG A 31 7.77 4.97 -10.39
N ALA A 32 7.63 5.99 -11.23
CA ALA A 32 8.52 7.16 -11.26
C ALA A 32 8.53 7.95 -9.94
N HIS A 33 7.43 7.94 -9.18
CA HIS A 33 7.33 8.67 -7.89
C HIS A 33 7.79 7.84 -6.68
N ARG A 34 8.21 6.59 -6.89
CA ARG A 34 8.64 5.70 -5.80
C ARG A 34 9.79 6.25 -4.96
N PRO A 35 10.89 6.76 -5.54
CA PRO A 35 12.03 7.23 -4.75
C PRO A 35 11.67 8.39 -3.82
N ASP A 36 10.89 9.36 -4.31
CA ASP A 36 10.46 10.50 -3.51
C ASP A 36 9.59 10.07 -2.33
N TYR A 37 8.62 9.20 -2.61
CA TYR A 37 7.77 8.61 -1.59
C TYR A 37 8.55 7.83 -0.54
N GLU A 38 9.51 6.99 -0.94
CA GLU A 38 10.35 6.23 0.00
C GLU A 38 11.14 7.17 0.92
N ALA A 39 11.75 8.21 0.36
CA ALA A 39 12.46 9.22 1.13
C ALA A 39 11.53 9.92 2.15
N LYS A 40 10.26 10.11 1.80
CA LYS A 40 9.26 10.74 2.68
C LYS A 40 8.78 9.80 3.79
N ILE A 41 8.34 8.59 3.47
CA ILE A 41 7.79 7.66 4.47
C ILE A 41 8.85 7.20 5.47
N ASP A 42 10.11 7.09 5.05
CA ASP A 42 11.20 6.71 5.94
C ASP A 42 11.38 7.75 7.06
N MET A 43 11.04 9.02 6.79
CA MET A 43 11.15 10.13 7.75
C MET A 43 9.94 10.25 8.69
N ILE A 44 8.85 9.52 8.45
CA ILE A 44 7.65 9.61 9.28
C ILE A 44 7.92 8.91 10.61
N ALA A 45 7.81 9.67 11.71
CA ALA A 45 7.93 9.14 13.06
C ALA A 45 6.76 8.19 13.38
N HIS A 46 7.07 7.05 13.98
CA HIS A 46 6.12 6.03 14.39
C HIS A 46 6.64 5.27 15.61
N THR A 47 5.74 4.72 16.42
CA THR A 47 6.07 4.12 17.71
C THR A 47 6.28 2.62 17.65
N GLU A 48 5.78 1.95 16.61
CA GLU A 48 5.97 0.51 16.37
C GLU A 48 6.47 0.22 14.96
N THR A 49 7.28 -0.85 14.83
CA THR A 49 7.79 -1.34 13.54
C THR A 49 6.69 -1.36 12.49
N VAL A 50 6.93 -0.70 11.35
CA VAL A 50 6.08 -0.80 10.16
C VAL A 50 6.60 -1.93 9.30
N TYR A 51 5.78 -2.94 9.03
CA TYR A 51 6.13 -3.99 8.08
C TYR A 51 5.62 -3.61 6.71
N SER A 52 6.41 -3.85 5.67
CA SER A 52 6.02 -3.46 4.32
C SER A 52 6.54 -4.41 3.25
N THR A 53 5.80 -4.46 2.15
CA THR A 53 6.20 -5.19 0.95
C THR A 53 5.67 -4.50 -0.30
N TYR A 54 6.42 -4.57 -1.39
CA TYR A 54 5.92 -4.17 -2.70
C TYR A 54 5.33 -5.38 -3.39
N LEU A 55 4.03 -5.32 -3.67
CA LEU A 55 3.36 -6.31 -4.49
C LEU A 55 3.81 -6.10 -5.94
N ARG A 56 4.25 -7.19 -6.57
CA ARG A 56 4.75 -7.20 -7.95
C ARG A 56 4.03 -8.30 -8.71
N PRO A 57 2.81 -8.03 -9.21
CA PRO A 57 2.02 -9.03 -9.91
C PRO A 57 2.76 -9.41 -11.21
N ARG A 58 3.43 -10.56 -11.19
CA ARG A 58 4.03 -11.16 -12.40
C ARG A 58 2.95 -11.89 -13.19
N GLU A 59 2.07 -12.56 -12.46
CA GLU A 59 0.85 -13.18 -12.96
C GLU A 59 -0.32 -12.20 -12.79
N GLY A 60 -1.39 -12.35 -13.56
CA GLY A 60 -2.59 -11.51 -13.43
C GLY A 60 -2.48 -10.08 -13.96
N LYS A 61 -1.38 -9.72 -14.65
CA LYS A 61 -1.21 -8.39 -15.26
C LYS A 61 -2.33 -8.01 -16.21
N GLU A 62 -2.78 -8.95 -17.04
CA GLU A 62 -3.89 -8.70 -17.98
C GLU A 62 -5.18 -8.33 -17.23
N ALA A 63 -5.49 -8.99 -16.11
CA ALA A 63 -6.66 -8.64 -15.32
C ALA A 63 -6.57 -7.22 -14.72
N ILE A 64 -5.37 -6.77 -14.36
CA ILE A 64 -5.12 -5.39 -13.90
C ILE A 64 -5.27 -4.39 -15.06
N ARG A 65 -4.81 -4.76 -16.27
CA ARG A 65 -4.99 -3.95 -17.49
C ARG A 65 -6.46 -3.83 -17.86
N ASP A 66 -7.21 -4.92 -17.79
CA ASP A 66 -8.65 -4.96 -18.06
C ASP A 66 -9.45 -4.07 -17.10
N SER A 67 -8.94 -3.82 -15.88
CA SER A 67 -9.56 -2.85 -14.95
C SER A 67 -9.18 -1.40 -15.21
N GLY A 68 -8.29 -1.13 -16.18
CA GLY A 68 -7.88 0.20 -16.62
C GLY A 68 -6.57 0.71 -16.01
N MET A 69 -5.76 -0.16 -15.40
CA MET A 69 -4.47 0.21 -14.82
C MET A 69 -3.31 -0.51 -15.51
N GLU A 70 -2.22 0.21 -15.84
CA GLU A 70 -0.99 -0.45 -16.29
C GLU A 70 -0.16 -0.90 -15.07
N PRO A 71 -0.05 -2.21 -14.79
CA PRO A 71 0.64 -2.72 -13.60
C PRO A 71 2.15 -2.44 -13.59
N ASP A 72 2.80 -2.33 -14.76
CA ASP A 72 4.25 -2.09 -14.82
C ASP A 72 4.63 -0.63 -14.51
N ASP A 73 3.70 0.29 -14.76
CA ASP A 73 3.84 1.71 -14.48
C ASP A 73 3.47 2.08 -13.04
N HIS A 74 2.88 1.16 -12.28
CA HIS A 74 2.46 1.40 -10.91
C HIS A 74 3.32 0.64 -9.87
N SER A 75 3.37 1.20 -8.67
CA SER A 75 3.89 0.52 -7.49
C SER A 75 2.75 0.31 -6.51
N PHE A 76 2.66 -0.91 -6.00
CA PHE A 76 1.68 -1.32 -5.02
C PHE A 76 2.41 -1.61 -3.71
N HIS A 77 2.41 -0.66 -2.78
CA HIS A 77 3.09 -0.80 -1.51
C HIS A 77 2.09 -1.18 -0.42
N LEU A 78 2.12 -2.44 0.00
CA LEU A 78 1.31 -2.93 1.10
C LEU A 78 2.09 -2.74 2.39
N ILE A 79 1.50 -2.00 3.33
CA ILE A 79 2.06 -1.81 4.66
C ILE A 79 1.14 -2.39 5.71
N ASN A 80 1.74 -2.87 6.80
CA ASN A 80 1.09 -3.22 8.04
C ASN A 80 1.64 -2.32 9.14
N ILE A 81 0.77 -1.49 9.70
CA ILE A 81 1.12 -0.42 10.63
C ILE A 81 0.24 -0.51 11.89
N ALA A 82 0.77 -0.09 13.03
CA ALA A 82 -0.03 0.05 14.24
C ALA A 82 -1.12 1.11 14.03
N THR A 83 -2.36 0.82 14.43
CA THR A 83 -3.51 1.72 14.27
C THR A 83 -3.28 3.07 14.96
N LYS A 84 -2.53 3.10 16.07
CA LYS A 84 -2.12 4.33 16.76
C LYS A 84 -1.16 5.23 15.95
N ASP A 85 -0.36 4.63 15.06
CA ASP A 85 0.60 5.36 14.21
C ASP A 85 -0.02 5.75 12.85
N LEU A 86 -1.18 5.17 12.50
CA LEU A 86 -1.86 5.39 11.22
C LEU A 86 -2.16 6.88 10.98
N GLY A 87 -2.69 7.58 11.98
CA GLY A 87 -3.09 8.98 11.84
C GLY A 87 -1.94 9.88 11.39
N VAL A 88 -0.77 9.75 12.05
CA VAL A 88 0.44 10.52 11.72
C VAL A 88 0.91 10.20 10.31
N TRP A 89 0.93 8.92 9.95
CA TRP A 89 1.30 8.47 8.61
C TRP A 89 0.40 9.03 7.52
N MET A 90 -0.91 8.85 7.67
CA MET A 90 -1.88 9.29 6.66
C MET A 90 -1.93 10.80 6.55
N GLN A 91 -1.84 11.54 7.67
CA GLN A 91 -1.79 13.00 7.64
C GLN A 91 -0.59 13.53 6.84
N ASN A 92 0.59 12.92 7.00
CA ASN A 92 1.78 13.31 6.24
C ASN A 92 1.62 13.06 4.74
N LEU A 93 0.95 11.98 4.34
CA LEU A 93 0.67 11.70 2.93
C LEU A 93 -0.41 12.63 2.36
N ILE A 94 -1.49 12.86 3.11
CA ILE A 94 -2.60 13.75 2.73
C ILE A 94 -2.10 15.18 2.52
N GLN A 95 -1.20 15.68 3.37
CA GLN A 95 -0.57 17.01 3.21
C GLN A 95 0.21 17.14 1.89
N GLN A 96 0.57 16.02 1.26
CA GLN A 96 1.26 15.96 -0.02
C GLN A 96 0.31 15.65 -1.19
N GLY A 97 -0.99 15.74 -0.96
CA GLY A 97 -2.02 15.54 -1.98
C GLY A 97 -2.39 14.08 -2.22
N TRP A 98 -1.95 13.13 -1.39
CA TRP A 98 -2.45 11.76 -1.48
C TRP A 98 -3.89 11.70 -0.98
N ASN A 99 -4.70 10.90 -1.67
CA ASN A 99 -6.12 10.77 -1.35
C ASN A 99 -6.46 9.33 -1.02
N ARG A 100 -7.42 9.14 -0.10
CA ARG A 100 -8.03 7.84 0.12
C ARG A 100 -8.78 7.46 -1.15
N CYS A 101 -8.61 6.21 -1.58
CA CYS A 101 -9.26 5.67 -2.76
C CYS A 101 -10.33 4.65 -2.34
N GLU A 102 -11.50 4.72 -2.95
CA GLU A 102 -12.53 3.68 -2.86
C GLU A 102 -12.25 2.65 -3.95
N MET A 103 -11.48 1.63 -3.61
CA MET A 103 -11.06 0.58 -4.54
C MET A 103 -11.21 -0.77 -3.87
N GLU A 104 -11.91 -1.66 -4.55
CA GLU A 104 -12.08 -3.05 -4.13
C GLU A 104 -10.83 -3.84 -4.53
N VAL A 105 -9.97 -4.15 -3.55
CA VAL A 105 -8.76 -4.95 -3.79
C VAL A 105 -9.13 -6.42 -3.71
N ILE A 106 -8.81 -7.16 -4.77
CA ILE A 106 -9.20 -8.55 -4.97
C ILE A 106 -7.92 -9.39 -5.09
N PRO A 107 -7.43 -9.99 -3.99
CA PRO A 107 -6.21 -10.80 -4.04
C PRO A 107 -6.44 -12.07 -4.84
N ASN A 108 -5.53 -12.38 -5.77
CA ASN A 108 -5.54 -13.63 -6.55
C ASN A 108 -6.90 -13.97 -7.24
N ASN A 109 -7.71 -12.96 -7.58
CA ASN A 109 -9.08 -13.10 -8.12
C ASN A 109 -10.08 -13.84 -7.20
N ASP A 110 -9.86 -13.82 -5.89
CA ASP A 110 -10.77 -14.40 -4.88
C ASP A 110 -11.72 -13.32 -4.30
N THR A 111 -12.21 -13.49 -3.07
CA THR A 111 -13.13 -12.58 -2.39
C THR A 111 -12.46 -11.22 -2.14
N ALA A 112 -13.21 -10.14 -2.39
CA ALA A 112 -12.78 -8.78 -2.12
C ALA A 112 -12.39 -8.58 -0.67
N MET A 113 -11.29 -7.84 -0.47
CA MET A 113 -10.82 -7.48 0.86
C MET A 113 -11.05 -6.00 1.14
N ASP A 114 -11.60 -5.69 2.31
CA ASP A 114 -11.68 -4.33 2.82
C ASP A 114 -10.30 -3.90 3.32
N ILE A 115 -9.52 -3.29 2.42
CA ILE A 115 -8.21 -2.72 2.70
C ILE A 115 -8.24 -1.24 2.40
N MET A 116 -7.74 -0.45 3.35
CA MET A 116 -7.62 0.98 3.18
C MET A 116 -6.61 1.30 2.07
N CYS A 117 -7.05 2.01 1.04
CA CYS A 117 -6.20 2.38 -0.10
C CYS A 117 -5.95 3.89 -0.13
N PHE A 118 -4.71 4.31 -0.43
CA PHE A 118 -4.40 5.68 -0.80
C PHE A 118 -3.60 5.75 -2.09
N GLY A 119 -3.95 6.70 -2.95
CA GLY A 119 -3.28 6.96 -4.22
C GLY A 119 -2.49 8.27 -4.17
N HIS A 120 -1.29 8.24 -4.73
CA HIS A 120 -0.57 9.45 -5.12
C HIS A 120 -1.45 10.28 -6.08
N PRO A 121 -1.39 11.62 -6.07
CA PRO A 121 -2.23 12.46 -6.94
C PRO A 121 -2.08 12.17 -8.44
N SER A 122 -0.91 11.67 -8.86
CA SER A 122 -0.64 11.24 -10.23
C SER A 122 -0.94 9.76 -10.51
N SER A 123 -1.51 9.02 -9.56
CA SER A 123 -1.82 7.60 -9.73
C SER A 123 -3.11 7.41 -10.50
N THR A 124 -3.16 6.37 -11.32
CA THR A 124 -4.45 5.81 -11.76
C THR A 124 -5.09 5.10 -10.57
N VAL A 125 -6.39 5.26 -10.42
CA VAL A 125 -7.22 4.56 -9.42
C VAL A 125 -8.35 3.89 -10.18
N VAL A 126 -8.65 2.65 -9.82
CA VAL A 126 -9.69 1.84 -10.46
C VAL A 126 -10.71 1.41 -9.42
N GLU A 127 -11.93 1.07 -9.86
CA GLU A 127 -12.98 0.60 -8.95
C GLU A 127 -12.64 -0.77 -8.36
N ARG A 128 -12.14 -1.69 -9.20
CA ARG A 128 -11.79 -3.07 -8.82
C ARG A 128 -10.36 -3.37 -9.26
N LEU A 129 -9.53 -3.81 -8.32
CA LEU A 129 -8.12 -4.11 -8.57
C LEU A 129 -7.84 -5.59 -8.28
N PRO A 130 -7.82 -6.45 -9.31
CA PRO A 130 -7.37 -7.83 -9.18
C PRO A 130 -5.85 -7.85 -8.96
N LEU A 131 -5.41 -7.85 -7.70
CA LEU A 131 -3.99 -7.72 -7.32
C LEU A 131 -3.47 -8.99 -6.66
N PRO A 132 -2.82 -9.88 -7.40
CA PRO A 132 -2.16 -11.05 -6.83
C PRO A 132 -1.14 -10.70 -5.74
N TRP A 133 -1.11 -11.51 -4.69
CA TRP A 133 -0.19 -11.35 -3.54
C TRP A 133 0.91 -12.42 -3.49
N ASN A 134 1.07 -13.15 -4.60
CA ASN A 134 2.01 -14.24 -4.78
C ASN A 134 3.48 -13.79 -4.89
#